data_AF-A0A7S3WI17-F1
#
_entry.id   AF-A0A7S3WI17-F1
#
_cell.length_a   1.000
_cell.length_b   1.000
_cell.length_c   1.000
_cell.angle_alpha   90.00
_cell.angle_beta   90.00
_cell.angle_gamma   90.00
#
_symmetry.space_group_name_H-M   'P 1'
#
loop_
_entity.id
_entity.type
_entity.pdbx_description
1 polymer ?
#
loop_
_entity_poly.entity_id
_entity_poly.type
_entity_poly.pdbx_seq_one_letter_code
_entity_poly.pdbx_strand_id
1 'polypeptide(L)'
;GIGLGLVRPLMFSLVADKTPPRSRGFAFGMIQFTGNAGNTAFTSIATVLASHTICGLLGWQFVFYMIALLSAAVGIAIWLCVSEPPREQKESASKLSAFMESMPLVWRIFKTPTFIIIIAQGVFGTIPWMSFSYFTMWLQLSCFSHAQSATIWACFNAASACGALVFGRVLDCVANRFPDHGVQSMVQISVGSSIPFLAVLFYGLGKRQGGDDNVLLFCVYFFVMGSIISWGMFCNNKMFSNIVPR
;
A
#
# COMPACT_ATOMS: atom_id res chain seq x y z
N GLY A 1 3.89 0.15 15.52
CA GLY A 1 3.26 1.48 15.42
C GLY A 1 4.27 2.55 15.05
N ILE A 2 5.10 2.95 16.01
CA ILE A 2 6.04 4.08 15.87
C ILE A 2 7.03 3.88 14.70
N GLY A 3 7.63 2.69 14.57
CA GLY A 3 8.57 2.40 13.48
C GLY A 3 7.97 2.59 12.08
N LEU A 4 6.80 1.99 11.81
CA LEU A 4 6.10 2.16 10.53
C LEU A 4 5.67 3.62 10.28
N GLY A 5 5.33 4.35 11.35
CA GLY A 5 4.95 5.77 11.28
C GLY A 5 6.11 6.69 10.89
N LEU A 6 7.34 6.34 11.25
CA LEU A 6 8.54 7.09 10.87
C LEU A 6 9.07 6.70 9.49
N VAL A 7 9.08 5.40 9.18
CA VAL A 7 9.70 4.89 7.95
C VAL A 7 8.95 5.31 6.69
N ARG A 8 7.61 5.20 6.67
CA ARG A 8 6.82 5.53 5.47
C ARG A 8 7.03 6.96 4.95
N PRO A 9 6.90 8.03 5.76
CA PRO A 9 7.12 9.39 5.28
C PRO A 9 8.58 9.63 4.87
N LEU A 10 9.54 9.07 5.61
CA LEU A 10 10.96 9.18 5.25
C LEU A 10 11.27 8.53 3.90
N MET A 11 10.73 7.34 3.63
CA MET A 11 10.89 6.67 2.35
C MET A 11 10.30 7.49 1.20
N PHE A 12 9.10 8.07 1.38
CA PHE A 12 8.48 8.87 0.34
C PHE A 12 9.23 10.18 0.08
N SER A 13 9.74 10.85 1.12
CA SER A 13 10.60 12.03 0.96
C SER A 13 11.89 11.68 0.22
N LEU A 14 12.60 10.63 0.65
CA LEU A 14 13.87 10.24 0.03
C LEU A 14 13.70 9.91 -1.46
N VAL A 15 12.61 9.21 -1.82
CA VAL A 15 12.32 8.90 -3.22
C VAL A 15 11.91 10.14 -4.00
N ALA A 16 11.13 11.05 -3.41
CA ALA A 16 10.77 12.31 -4.06
C ALA A 16 11.98 13.23 -4.33
N ASP A 17 12.98 13.19 -3.46
CA ASP A 17 14.23 13.97 -3.56
C ASP A 17 15.19 13.37 -4.59
N LYS A 18 15.31 12.04 -4.63
CA LYS A 18 16.23 11.33 -5.54
C LYS A 18 15.67 11.08 -6.94
N THR A 19 14.34 11.22 -7.15
CA THR A 19 13.68 10.89 -8.42
C THR A 19 13.21 12.14 -9.17
N PRO A 20 13.54 12.29 -10.47
CA PRO A 20 13.07 13.43 -11.26
C PRO A 20 11.54 13.41 -11.43
N PRO A 21 10.87 14.59 -11.53
CA PRO A 21 9.41 14.70 -11.56
C PRO A 21 8.71 13.81 -12.61
N ARG A 22 9.34 13.61 -13.76
CA ARG A 22 8.80 12.86 -14.91
C ARG A 22 8.63 11.36 -14.64
N SER A 23 9.39 10.78 -13.70
CA SER A 23 9.39 9.35 -13.38
C SER A 23 8.99 9.03 -11.93
N ARG A 24 8.39 9.99 -11.23
CA ARG A 24 7.97 9.82 -9.83
C ARG A 24 6.87 8.76 -9.68
N GLY A 25 5.93 8.68 -10.62
CA GLY A 25 4.87 7.68 -10.58
C GLY A 25 5.43 6.25 -10.67
N PHE A 26 6.40 6.01 -11.56
CA PHE A 26 7.10 4.74 -11.63
C PHE A 26 7.89 4.42 -10.35
N ALA A 27 8.61 5.39 -9.77
CA ALA A 27 9.36 5.17 -8.54
C ALA A 27 8.46 4.85 -7.33
N PHE A 28 7.36 5.59 -7.16
CA PHE A 28 6.35 5.24 -6.14
C PHE A 28 5.69 3.88 -6.42
N GLY A 29 5.47 3.55 -7.70
CA GLY A 29 5.01 2.22 -8.13
C GLY A 29 5.96 1.10 -7.72
N MET A 30 7.28 1.29 -7.85
CA MET A 30 8.30 0.31 -7.44
C MET A 30 8.34 0.08 -5.92
N ILE A 31 8.19 1.13 -5.12
CA ILE A 31 8.10 1.00 -3.65
C ILE A 31 6.88 0.15 -3.29
N GLN A 32 5.73 0.46 -3.90
CA GLN A 32 4.49 -0.27 -3.61
C GLN A 32 4.53 -1.71 -4.13
N PHE A 33 5.12 -1.95 -5.31
CA PHE A 33 5.36 -3.29 -5.82
C PHE A 33 6.17 -4.11 -4.81
N THR A 34 7.29 -3.56 -4.34
CA THR A 34 8.14 -4.22 -3.33
C THR A 34 7.38 -4.48 -2.04
N GLY A 35 6.58 -3.52 -1.57
CA GLY A 35 5.74 -3.66 -0.38
C GLY A 35 4.67 -4.75 -0.51
N ASN A 36 3.93 -4.77 -1.62
CA ASN A 36 2.88 -5.75 -1.88
C ASN A 36 3.45 -7.15 -2.16
N ALA A 37 4.56 -7.25 -2.89
CA ALA A 37 5.27 -8.50 -3.13
C ALA A 37 5.81 -9.10 -1.83
N GLY A 38 6.45 -8.27 -0.99
CA GLY A 38 6.90 -8.65 0.35
C GLY A 38 5.75 -9.12 1.23
N ASN A 39 4.63 -8.38 1.24
CA ASN A 39 3.44 -8.78 1.99
C ASN A 39 2.87 -10.12 1.52
N THR A 40 2.80 -10.34 0.21
CA THR A 40 2.30 -11.60 -0.38
C THR A 40 3.19 -12.77 0.00
N ALA A 41 4.49 -12.67 -0.28
CA ALA A 41 5.46 -13.72 0.02
C ALA A 41 5.46 -14.04 1.52
N PHE A 42 5.48 -13.01 2.36
CA PHE A 42 5.51 -13.19 3.80
C PHE A 42 4.21 -13.79 4.35
N THR A 43 3.05 -13.34 3.89
CA THR A 43 1.75 -13.87 4.32
C THR A 43 1.62 -15.34 3.90
N SER A 44 2.00 -15.70 2.67
CA SER A 44 1.98 -17.10 2.22
C SER A 44 2.89 -17.98 3.07
N ILE A 45 4.13 -17.54 3.34
CA ILE A 45 5.06 -18.25 4.21
C ILE A 45 4.49 -18.41 5.62
N ALA A 46 3.96 -17.32 6.20
CA ALA A 46 3.37 -17.33 7.54
C ALA A 46 2.16 -18.27 7.64
N THR A 47 1.26 -18.26 6.65
CA THR A 47 0.08 -19.14 6.62
C THR A 47 0.45 -20.61 6.54
N VAL A 48 1.43 -20.98 5.70
CA VAL A 48 1.90 -22.37 5.60
C VAL A 48 2.51 -22.81 6.93
N LEU A 49 3.45 -22.01 7.45
CA LEU A 49 4.20 -22.36 8.65
C LEU A 49 3.33 -22.36 9.93
N ALA A 50 2.23 -21.60 9.97
CA ALA A 50 1.39 -21.49 11.16
C ALA A 50 0.81 -22.83 11.64
N SER A 51 0.59 -23.79 10.74
CA SER A 51 0.03 -25.11 11.05
C SER A 51 1.09 -26.18 11.39
N HIS A 52 2.37 -25.87 11.22
CA HIS A 52 3.48 -26.81 11.44
C HIS A 52 4.24 -26.50 12.73
N THR A 53 4.77 -27.54 13.37
CA THR A 53 5.78 -27.44 14.40
C THR A 53 7.15 -27.64 13.76
N ILE A 54 8.05 -26.69 13.96
CA ILE A 54 9.39 -26.71 13.34
C ILE A 54 10.40 -26.60 14.46
N CYS A 55 11.29 -27.58 14.53
CA CYS A 55 12.37 -27.64 15.52
C CYS A 55 11.88 -27.47 16.99
N GLY A 56 10.71 -28.04 17.32
CA GLY A 56 10.12 -27.95 18.66
C GLY A 56 9.45 -26.61 18.99
N LEU A 57 9.50 -25.63 18.09
CA LEU A 57 8.79 -24.35 18.22
C LEU A 57 7.45 -24.42 17.48
N LEU A 58 6.47 -23.67 18.01
CA LEU A 58 5.22 -23.44 17.30
C LEU A 58 5.53 -22.59 16.06
N GLY A 59 5.00 -22.96 14.90
CA GLY A 59 5.35 -22.33 13.62
C GLY A 59 5.17 -20.81 13.59
N TRP A 60 4.22 -20.25 14.34
CA TRP A 60 4.05 -18.81 14.48
C TRP A 60 5.24 -18.10 15.14
N GLN A 61 5.93 -18.75 16.09
CA GLN A 61 7.13 -18.19 16.76
C GLN A 61 8.30 -18.13 15.80
N PHE A 62 8.51 -19.21 15.04
CA PHE A 62 9.55 -19.28 14.02
C PHE A 62 9.38 -18.17 12.98
N VAL A 63 8.15 -17.92 12.55
CA VAL A 63 7.80 -16.82 11.63
C VAL A 63 8.22 -15.46 12.20
N PHE A 64 8.00 -15.19 13.50
CA PHE A 64 8.45 -13.93 14.12
C PHE A 64 9.98 -13.78 14.15
N TYR A 65 10.73 -14.84 14.47
CA TYR A 65 12.19 -14.79 14.42
C TYR A 65 12.71 -14.51 13.00
N MET A 66 12.07 -15.10 11.99
CA MET A 66 12.42 -14.89 10.58
C MET A 66 12.18 -13.43 10.15
N ILE A 67 11.06 -12.82 10.56
CA ILE A 67 10.80 -11.37 10.34
C ILE A 67 11.87 -10.53 11.00
N ALA A 68 12.21 -10.83 12.25
CA ALA A 68 13.17 -10.04 13.02
C ALA A 68 14.54 -10.04 12.35
N LEU A 69 15.01 -11.20 11.89
CA LEU A 69 16.27 -11.35 11.17
C LEU A 69 16.26 -10.60 9.83
N LEU A 70 15.19 -10.77 9.04
CA LEU A 70 15.06 -10.08 7.75
C LEU A 70 15.02 -8.56 7.92
N SER A 71 14.29 -8.07 8.93
CA SER A 71 14.20 -6.65 9.28
C SER A 71 15.56 -6.09 9.71
N ALA A 72 16.32 -6.83 10.52
CA ALA A 72 17.67 -6.45 10.92
C ALA A 72 18.63 -6.40 9.71
N ALA A 73 18.56 -7.38 8.82
CA ALA A 73 19.37 -7.40 7.59
C ALA A 73 19.07 -6.21 6.68
N VAL A 74 17.79 -5.88 6.47
CA VAL A 74 17.38 -4.69 5.70
C VAL A 74 17.85 -3.41 6.38
N GLY A 75 17.75 -3.32 7.70
CA GLY A 75 18.25 -2.18 8.48
C GLY A 75 19.75 -1.96 8.31
N ILE A 76 20.54 -3.03 8.37
CA ILE A 76 22.00 -3.00 8.12
C ILE A 76 22.28 -2.60 6.67
N ALA A 77 21.55 -3.16 5.71
CA ALA A 77 21.73 -2.82 4.30
C ALA A 77 21.43 -1.34 4.03
N ILE A 78 20.38 -0.76 4.63
CA ILE A 78 20.10 0.67 4.54
C ILE A 78 21.24 1.49 5.16
N TRP A 79 21.74 1.08 6.32
CA TRP A 79 22.84 1.76 7.01
C TRP A 79 24.13 1.77 6.16
N LEU A 80 24.42 0.70 5.43
CA LEU A 80 25.61 0.61 4.58
C LEU A 80 25.44 1.27 3.20
N CYS A 81 24.25 1.19 2.60
CA CYS A 81 24.04 1.55 1.19
C CYS A 81 23.38 2.92 0.97
N VAL A 82 22.64 3.47 1.95
CA VAL A 82 21.92 4.74 1.77
C VAL A 82 22.78 5.90 2.24
N SER A 83 23.32 6.66 1.29
CA SER A 83 23.95 7.95 1.59
C SER A 83 22.90 9.06 1.68
N GLU A 84 22.75 9.63 2.87
CA GLU A 84 21.88 10.79 3.09
C GLU A 84 22.38 11.99 2.26
N PRO A 85 21.49 12.70 1.54
CA PRO A 85 21.87 13.96 0.90
C PRO A 85 22.32 14.97 1.96
N PRO A 86 23.35 15.80 1.69
CA PRO A 86 23.78 16.83 2.61
C PRO A 86 22.61 17.77 2.89
N ARG A 87 22.11 17.74 4.13
CA ARG A 87 21.10 18.70 4.58
C ARG A 87 21.82 20.02 4.84
N GLU A 88 21.33 21.11 4.26
CA GLU A 88 21.78 22.44 4.65
C GLU A 88 21.59 22.59 6.16
N GLN A 89 22.71 22.63 6.86
CA GLN A 89 22.75 22.76 8.30
C GLN A 89 22.37 24.20 8.62
N LYS A 90 21.05 24.49 8.71
CA LYS A 90 20.62 25.69 9.42
C LYS A 90 21.18 25.57 10.83
N GLU A 91 22.08 26.49 11.16
CA GLU A 91 22.75 26.54 12.46
C GLU A 91 21.75 26.29 13.59
N SER A 92 22.14 25.37 14.47
CA SER A 92 21.52 24.95 15.72
C SER A 92 20.49 25.89 16.36
N ALA A 93 19.31 26.03 15.75
CA ALA A 93 18.09 26.26 16.51
C ALA A 93 17.82 24.94 17.27
N SER A 94 17.68 25.02 18.60
CA SER A 94 17.27 23.87 19.41
C SER A 94 16.14 23.13 18.68
N LYS A 95 16.22 21.79 18.57
CA LYS A 95 15.16 21.01 17.90
C LYS A 95 13.76 21.36 18.43
N LEU A 96 13.70 21.81 19.69
CA LEU A 96 12.50 22.33 20.33
C LEU A 96 12.06 23.70 19.78
N SER A 97 12.97 24.64 19.54
CA SER A 97 12.63 25.95 18.95
C SER A 97 12.20 25.80 17.49
N ALA A 98 12.86 24.94 16.70
CA ALA A 98 12.42 24.61 15.34
C ALA A 98 11.05 23.93 15.32
N PHE A 99 10.76 23.05 16.29
CA PHE A 99 9.45 22.43 16.44
C PHE A 99 8.37 23.44 16.85
N MET A 100 8.66 24.31 17.81
CA MET A 100 7.75 25.39 18.24
C MET A 100 7.48 26.41 17.13
N GLU A 101 8.47 26.69 16.28
CA GLU A 101 8.34 27.56 15.11
C GLU A 101 7.49 26.92 14.00
N SER A 102 7.57 25.59 13.86
CA SER A 102 6.77 24.83 12.90
C SER A 102 5.31 24.62 13.35
N MET A 103 5.06 24.61 14.66
CA MET A 103 3.73 24.34 15.24
C MET A 103 2.60 25.31 14.82
N PRO A 104 2.81 26.64 14.76
CA PRO A 104 1.78 27.55 14.25
C PRO A 104 1.47 27.34 12.76
N LEU A 105 2.45 26.89 11.96
CA LEU A 105 2.23 26.53 10.56
C LEU A 105 1.32 25.29 10.45
N VAL A 106 1.58 24.27 11.27
CA VAL A 106 0.74 23.06 11.35
C VAL A 106 -0.68 23.44 11.78
N TRP A 107 -0.83 24.29 12.79
CA TRP A 107 -2.15 24.74 13.25
C TRP A 107 -2.93 25.49 12.17
N ARG A 108 -2.25 26.28 11.34
CA ARG A 108 -2.85 26.99 10.20
C ARG A 108 -3.36 26.02 9.13
N ILE A 109 -2.65 24.92 8.88
CA ILE A 109 -3.07 23.86 7.96
C ILE A 109 -4.36 23.20 8.49
N PHE A 110 -4.44 22.89 9.79
CA PHE A 110 -5.65 22.33 10.42
C PHE A 110 -6.87 23.27 10.37
N LYS A 111 -6.68 24.59 10.30
CA LYS A 111 -7.78 25.55 10.11
C LYS A 111 -8.29 25.67 8.67
N THR A 112 -7.59 25.07 7.70
CA THR A 112 -8.00 25.18 6.30
C THR A 112 -9.13 24.18 6.03
N PRO A 113 -10.34 24.62 5.62
CA PRO A 113 -11.48 23.71 5.43
C PRO A 113 -11.19 22.62 4.40
N THR A 114 -10.44 22.95 3.35
CA THR A 114 -9.99 21.99 2.32
C THR A 114 -9.15 20.86 2.92
N PHE A 115 -8.28 21.16 3.88
CA PHE A 115 -7.44 20.16 4.54
C PHE A 115 -8.25 19.22 5.41
N ILE A 116 -9.26 19.74 6.13
CA ILE A 116 -10.18 18.93 6.93
C ILE A 116 -10.97 17.97 6.03
N ILE A 117 -11.45 18.44 4.87
CA ILE A 117 -12.16 17.59 3.90
C ILE A 117 -11.26 16.46 3.38
N ILE A 118 -9.98 16.74 3.08
CA ILE A 118 -9.01 15.72 2.65
C ILE A 118 -8.77 14.69 3.76
N ILE A 119 -8.60 15.13 5.01
CA ILE A 119 -8.45 14.21 6.15
C ILE A 119 -9.70 13.35 6.32
N ALA A 120 -10.89 13.97 6.34
CA ALA A 120 -12.15 13.27 6.50
C ALA A 120 -12.34 12.23 5.39
N GLN A 121 -12.11 12.61 4.13
CA GLN A 121 -12.13 11.69 2.99
C GLN A 121 -11.11 10.56 3.14
N GLY A 122 -9.91 10.84 3.64
CA GLY A 122 -8.90 9.83 3.94
C GLY A 122 -9.37 8.82 4.99
N VAL A 123 -10.00 9.28 6.07
CA VAL A 123 -10.56 8.41 7.12
C VAL A 123 -11.67 7.52 6.57
N PHE A 124 -12.62 8.08 5.82
CA PHE A 124 -13.67 7.26 5.19
C PHE A 124 -13.10 6.33 4.11
N GLY A 125 -12.07 6.76 3.39
CA GLY A 125 -11.39 5.99 2.36
C GLY A 125 -10.61 4.80 2.89
N THR A 126 -10.19 4.79 4.16
CA THR A 126 -9.50 3.62 4.75
C THR A 126 -10.45 2.53 5.25
N ILE A 127 -11.73 2.85 5.50
CA ILE A 127 -12.72 1.88 5.99
C ILE A 127 -12.85 0.67 5.04
N PRO A 128 -13.03 0.84 3.72
CA PRO A 128 -13.11 -0.31 2.80
C PRO A 128 -11.85 -1.19 2.83
N TRP A 129 -10.66 -0.61 2.99
CA TRP A 129 -9.41 -1.37 3.09
C TRP A 129 -9.36 -2.24 4.34
N MET A 130 -9.87 -1.72 5.47
CA MET A 130 -10.01 -2.51 6.68
C MET A 130 -11.00 -3.65 6.47
N SER A 131 -12.11 -3.42 5.75
CA SER A 131 -13.07 -4.48 5.38
C SER A 131 -12.47 -5.53 4.45
N PHE A 132 -11.66 -5.13 3.47
CA PHE A 132 -11.04 -6.06 2.52
C PHE A 132 -10.06 -7.04 3.19
N SER A 133 -9.48 -6.65 4.32
CA SER A 133 -8.62 -7.54 5.11
C SER A 133 -9.36 -8.77 5.63
N TYR A 134 -10.70 -8.72 5.73
CA TYR A 134 -11.55 -9.84 6.12
C TYR A 134 -11.99 -10.72 4.95
N PHE A 135 -11.63 -10.43 3.69
CA PHE A 135 -12.01 -11.27 2.55
C PHE A 135 -11.51 -12.71 2.68
N THR A 136 -10.31 -12.91 3.24
CA THR A 136 -9.79 -14.27 3.49
C THR A 136 -10.71 -15.06 4.42
N MET A 137 -11.23 -14.42 5.47
CA MET A 137 -12.19 -15.06 6.39
C MET A 137 -13.54 -15.30 5.72
N TRP A 138 -14.03 -14.34 4.93
CA TRP A 138 -15.27 -14.50 4.17
C TRP A 138 -15.21 -15.68 3.16
N LEU A 139 -14.06 -15.86 2.48
CA LEU A 139 -13.84 -17.02 1.60
C LEU A 139 -13.87 -18.34 2.37
N GLN A 140 -13.25 -18.39 3.55
CA GLN A 140 -13.30 -19.58 4.42
C GLN A 140 -14.73 -19.92 4.86
N LEU A 141 -15.53 -18.89 5.22
CA LEU A 141 -16.95 -19.06 5.56
C LEU A 141 -17.81 -19.48 4.35
N SER A 142 -17.34 -19.21 3.14
CA SER A 142 -17.99 -19.61 1.88
C SER A 142 -17.65 -21.05 1.45
N CYS A 143 -17.09 -21.86 2.35
CA CYS A 143 -16.67 -23.26 2.15
C CYS A 143 -15.39 -23.47 1.30
N PHE A 144 -14.53 -22.46 1.14
CA PHE A 144 -13.20 -22.67 0.57
C PHE A 144 -12.20 -23.18 1.61
N SER A 145 -11.25 -24.03 1.19
CA SER A 145 -10.18 -24.45 2.08
C SER A 145 -9.26 -23.28 2.47
N HIS A 146 -8.52 -23.43 3.57
CA HIS A 146 -7.54 -22.41 3.99
C HIS A 146 -6.50 -22.13 2.90
N ALA A 147 -6.05 -23.17 2.19
CA ALA A 147 -5.11 -23.05 1.08
C ALA A 147 -5.72 -22.31 -0.13
N GLN A 148 -6.98 -22.63 -0.49
CA GLN A 148 -7.69 -21.95 -1.58
C GLN A 148 -7.93 -20.48 -1.28
N SER A 149 -8.41 -20.16 -0.08
CA SER A 149 -8.66 -18.79 0.36
C SER A 149 -7.38 -17.95 0.37
N ALA A 150 -6.28 -18.51 0.88
CA ALA A 150 -4.97 -17.87 0.85
C ALA A 150 -4.47 -17.65 -0.58
N THR A 151 -4.70 -18.60 -1.48
CA THR A 151 -4.33 -18.48 -2.90
C THR A 151 -5.10 -17.37 -3.60
N ILE A 152 -6.43 -17.30 -3.41
CA ILE A 152 -7.27 -16.22 -3.97
C ILE A 152 -6.82 -14.85 -3.47
N TRP A 153 -6.55 -14.72 -2.16
CA TRP A 153 -6.06 -13.48 -1.58
C TRP A 153 -4.64 -13.12 -2.05
N ALA A 154 -3.77 -14.11 -2.23
CA ALA A 154 -2.44 -13.92 -2.81
C ALA A 154 -2.53 -13.42 -4.26
N CYS A 155 -3.48 -13.93 -5.06
CA CYS A 155 -3.74 -13.41 -6.41
C CYS A 155 -4.15 -11.93 -6.40
N PHE A 156 -4.98 -11.49 -5.45
CA PHE A 156 -5.33 -10.07 -5.29
C PHE A 156 -4.11 -9.19 -5.00
N ASN A 157 -3.25 -9.62 -4.07
CA ASN A 157 -2.04 -8.87 -3.71
C ASN A 157 -1.01 -8.88 -4.84
N ALA A 158 -0.84 -10.00 -5.53
CA ALA A 158 0.02 -10.11 -6.70
C ALA A 158 -0.45 -9.19 -7.84
N ALA A 159 -1.77 -9.15 -8.09
CA ALA A 159 -2.35 -8.25 -9.08
C ALA A 159 -2.16 -6.78 -8.70
N SER A 160 -2.33 -6.45 -7.42
CA SER A 160 -2.07 -5.11 -6.89
C SER A 160 -0.60 -4.73 -7.00
N ALA A 161 0.33 -5.68 -6.83
CA ALA A 161 1.76 -5.48 -7.04
C ALA A 161 2.06 -5.22 -8.52
N CYS A 162 1.69 -6.14 -9.41
CA CYS A 162 1.91 -6.01 -10.85
C CYS A 162 1.25 -4.74 -11.41
N GLY A 163 0.04 -4.43 -10.94
CA GLY A 163 -0.66 -3.18 -11.22
C GLY A 163 0.17 -1.96 -10.85
N ALA A 164 0.84 -1.95 -9.70
CA ALA A 164 1.67 -0.82 -9.28
C ALA A 164 2.77 -0.46 -10.31
N LEU A 165 3.37 -1.45 -10.97
CA LEU A 165 4.39 -1.23 -11.99
C LEU A 165 3.81 -0.68 -13.29
N VAL A 166 2.74 -1.31 -13.78
CA VAL A 166 2.08 -0.93 -15.04
C VAL A 166 1.44 0.44 -14.90
N PHE A 167 0.67 0.65 -13.83
CA PHE A 167 -0.06 1.88 -13.59
C PHE A 167 0.85 3.02 -13.14
N GLY A 168 2.01 2.75 -12.52
CA GLY A 168 3.02 3.79 -12.28
C GLY A 168 3.45 4.49 -13.58
N ARG A 169 3.64 3.72 -14.66
CA ARG A 169 3.96 4.26 -15.99
C ARG A 169 2.76 4.96 -16.65
N VAL A 170 1.57 4.37 -16.56
CA VAL A 170 0.33 4.99 -17.08
C VAL A 170 0.07 6.33 -16.38
N LEU A 171 0.24 6.38 -15.06
CA LEU A 171 0.10 7.58 -14.24
C LEU A 171 1.11 8.67 -14.63
N ASP A 172 2.34 8.29 -14.97
CA ASP A 172 3.33 9.24 -15.49
C ASP A 172 2.95 9.76 -16.88
N CYS A 173 2.44 8.91 -17.76
CA CYS A 173 1.94 9.33 -19.09
C CYS A 173 0.75 10.30 -18.96
N VAL A 174 -0.26 9.94 -18.17
CA VAL A 174 -1.48 10.74 -17.98
C VAL A 174 -1.16 12.06 -17.29
N ALA A 175 -0.30 12.07 -16.27
CA ALA A 175 0.09 13.30 -15.60
C ALA A 175 0.89 14.26 -16.51
N ASN A 176 1.71 13.72 -17.43
CA ASN A 176 2.43 14.54 -18.40
C ASN A 176 1.49 15.11 -19.48
N ARG A 177 0.41 14.39 -19.83
CA ARG A 177 -0.56 14.83 -20.84
C ARG A 177 -1.63 15.76 -20.28
N PHE A 178 -2.08 15.53 -19.05
CA PHE A 178 -3.14 16.27 -18.36
C PHE A 178 -2.70 16.60 -16.91
N PRO A 179 -1.95 17.70 -16.72
CA PRO A 179 -1.34 18.04 -15.43
C PRO A 179 -2.35 18.28 -14.30
N ASP A 180 -3.45 18.97 -14.59
CA ASP A 180 -4.36 19.49 -13.56
C ASP A 180 -5.49 18.53 -13.17
N HIS A 181 -5.89 17.64 -14.10
CA HIS A 181 -7.07 16.78 -13.91
C HIS A 181 -6.80 15.29 -14.15
N GLY A 182 -5.72 14.93 -14.84
CA GLY A 182 -5.48 13.56 -15.28
C GLY A 182 -5.35 12.57 -14.11
N VAL A 183 -4.62 12.97 -13.07
CA VAL A 183 -4.42 12.12 -11.87
C VAL A 183 -5.73 11.93 -11.11
N GLN A 184 -6.54 12.99 -10.97
CA GLN A 184 -7.82 12.94 -10.28
C GLN A 184 -8.83 12.07 -11.03
N SER A 185 -8.90 12.18 -12.35
CA SER A 185 -9.77 11.32 -13.18
C SER A 185 -9.42 9.83 -13.02
N MET A 186 -8.13 9.48 -12.95
CA MET A 186 -7.70 8.10 -12.71
C MET A 186 -8.15 7.56 -11.35
N VAL A 187 -8.08 8.37 -10.30
CA VAL A 187 -8.58 8.00 -8.95
C VAL A 187 -10.09 7.76 -8.99
N GLN A 188 -10.85 8.65 -9.62
CA GLN A 188 -12.31 8.54 -9.69
C GLN A 188 -12.75 7.30 -10.47
N ILE A 189 -12.07 6.95 -11.56
CA ILE A 189 -12.34 5.73 -12.32
C ILE A 189 -12.08 4.48 -11.45
N SER A 190 -10.96 4.45 -10.73
CA SER A 190 -10.62 3.32 -9.86
C SER A 190 -11.61 3.15 -8.71
N VAL A 191 -11.89 4.21 -7.97
CA VAL A 191 -12.84 4.17 -6.84
C VAL A 191 -14.26 3.88 -7.35
N GLY A 192 -14.68 4.54 -8.43
CA GLY A 192 -15.98 4.33 -9.06
C GLY A 192 -16.18 2.91 -9.56
N SER A 193 -15.15 2.29 -10.16
CA SER A 193 -15.19 0.90 -10.62
C SER A 193 -15.14 -0.12 -9.48
N SER A 194 -14.60 0.24 -8.31
CA SER A 194 -14.55 -0.65 -7.14
C SER A 194 -15.96 -1.06 -6.69
N ILE A 195 -16.95 -0.16 -6.80
CA ILE A 195 -18.34 -0.39 -6.39
C ILE A 195 -19.02 -1.50 -7.19
N PRO A 196 -19.06 -1.48 -8.54
CA PRO A 196 -19.65 -2.56 -9.33
C PRO A 196 -18.88 -3.87 -9.16
N PHE A 197 -17.54 -3.85 -8.99
CA PHE A 197 -16.79 -5.07 -8.66
C PHE A 197 -17.21 -5.64 -7.31
N LEU A 198 -17.45 -4.83 -6.28
CA LEU A 198 -17.94 -5.38 -5.02
C LEU A 198 -19.38 -5.91 -5.15
N ALA A 199 -20.23 -5.22 -5.92
CA ALA A 199 -21.60 -5.68 -6.16
C ALA A 199 -21.62 -7.03 -6.90
N VAL A 200 -20.82 -7.21 -7.95
CA VAL A 200 -20.70 -8.49 -8.67
C VAL A 200 -20.12 -9.59 -7.78
N LEU A 201 -19.15 -9.26 -6.92
CA LEU A 201 -18.58 -10.21 -5.97
C LEU A 201 -19.63 -10.72 -5.00
N PHE A 202 -20.39 -9.84 -4.34
CA PHE A 202 -21.34 -10.26 -3.30
C PHE A 202 -22.65 -10.80 -3.87
N TYR A 203 -23.23 -10.17 -4.89
CA TYR A 203 -24.54 -10.56 -5.44
C TYR A 203 -24.44 -11.64 -6.52
N GLY A 204 -23.37 -11.66 -7.31
CA GLY A 204 -23.15 -12.63 -8.38
C GLY A 204 -22.40 -13.85 -7.90
N LEU A 205 -21.17 -13.65 -7.39
CA LEU A 205 -20.27 -14.73 -6.98
C LEU A 205 -20.57 -15.25 -5.57
N GLY A 206 -21.05 -14.41 -4.66
CA GLY A 206 -21.36 -14.80 -3.26
C GLY A 206 -22.49 -15.82 -3.13
N LYS A 207 -23.27 -16.06 -4.19
CA LYS A 207 -24.28 -17.13 -4.24
C LYS A 207 -23.70 -18.50 -4.64
N ARG A 208 -22.47 -18.55 -5.16
CA ARG A 208 -21.79 -19.80 -5.49
C ARG A 208 -21.07 -20.33 -4.25
N GLN A 209 -21.39 -21.56 -3.86
CA GLN A 209 -20.69 -22.24 -2.76
C GLN A 209 -19.28 -22.67 -3.17
N GLY A 210 -18.39 -22.77 -2.19
CA GLY A 210 -17.01 -23.23 -2.34
C GLY A 210 -16.93 -24.62 -2.95
N GLY A 211 -16.03 -24.77 -3.91
CA GLY A 211 -15.74 -26.01 -4.63
C GLY A 211 -14.54 -25.80 -5.55
N ASP A 212 -13.81 -26.86 -5.86
CA ASP A 212 -12.55 -26.80 -6.62
C ASP A 212 -12.71 -26.11 -7.99
N ASP A 213 -13.87 -26.31 -8.63
CA ASP A 213 -14.22 -25.72 -9.93
C ASP A 213 -14.34 -24.18 -9.88
N ASN A 214 -14.65 -23.61 -8.72
CA ASN A 214 -14.86 -22.16 -8.55
C ASN A 214 -13.57 -21.41 -8.17
N VAL A 215 -12.50 -22.11 -7.76
CA VAL A 215 -11.28 -21.46 -7.27
C VAL A 215 -10.63 -20.60 -8.36
N LEU A 216 -10.50 -21.12 -9.57
CA LEU A 216 -9.90 -20.40 -10.68
C LEU A 216 -10.69 -19.12 -11.02
N LEU A 217 -12.02 -19.21 -11.01
CA LEU A 217 -12.91 -18.07 -11.26
C LEU A 217 -12.69 -16.97 -10.21
N PHE A 218 -12.64 -17.33 -8.93
CA PHE A 218 -12.39 -16.37 -7.85
C PHE A 218 -10.98 -15.79 -7.94
N CYS A 219 -9.95 -16.59 -8.26
CA CYS A 219 -8.59 -16.10 -8.47
C CYS A 219 -8.51 -15.05 -9.59
N VAL A 220 -9.10 -15.34 -10.77
CA VAL A 220 -9.14 -14.39 -11.89
C VAL A 220 -9.91 -13.13 -11.53
N TYR A 221 -11.03 -13.28 -10.83
CA TYR A 221 -11.85 -12.15 -10.40
C TYR A 221 -11.10 -11.23 -9.43
N PHE A 222 -10.52 -11.79 -8.37
CA PHE A 222 -9.72 -11.04 -7.40
C PHE A 222 -8.46 -10.44 -8.03
N PHE A 223 -7.89 -11.08 -9.06
CA PHE A 223 -6.78 -10.53 -9.82
C PHE A 223 -7.20 -9.28 -10.61
N VAL A 224 -8.31 -9.32 -11.34
CA VAL A 224 -8.84 -8.15 -12.07
C VAL A 224 -9.22 -7.03 -11.10
N MET A 225 -9.93 -7.38 -10.02
CA MET A 225 -10.34 -6.44 -8.98
C MET A 225 -9.13 -5.77 -8.31
N GLY A 226 -8.11 -6.52 -7.89
CA GLY A 226 -6.89 -5.98 -7.28
C GLY A 226 -6.10 -5.09 -8.23
N SER A 227 -6.08 -5.45 -9.52
CA SER A 227 -5.44 -4.62 -10.55
C SER A 227 -6.08 -3.24 -10.65
N ILE A 228 -7.39 -3.11 -10.49
CA ILE A 228 -8.15 -1.86 -10.71
C ILE A 228 -8.30 -1.03 -9.42
N ILE A 229 -8.59 -1.67 -8.30
CA ILE A 229 -8.78 -0.99 -7.00
C ILE A 229 -7.48 -0.35 -6.49
N SER A 230 -6.33 -0.95 -6.81
CA SER A 230 -5.03 -0.47 -6.33
C SER A 230 -4.66 0.94 -6.84
N TRP A 231 -5.32 1.47 -7.88
CA TRP A 231 -4.89 2.72 -8.53
C TRP A 231 -4.99 3.95 -7.64
N GLY A 232 -6.03 4.01 -6.78
CA GLY A 232 -6.29 5.17 -5.94
C GLY A 232 -5.12 5.51 -5.01
N MET A 233 -4.41 4.49 -4.52
CA MET A 233 -3.28 4.67 -3.62
C MET A 233 -2.06 5.30 -4.32
N PHE A 234 -1.79 4.95 -5.58
CA PHE A 234 -0.64 5.48 -6.34
C PHE A 234 -0.79 6.97 -6.66
N CYS A 235 -2.00 7.36 -7.04
CA CYS A 235 -2.31 8.73 -7.43
C CYS A 235 -2.22 9.68 -6.23
N ASN A 236 -2.69 9.24 -5.06
CA ASN A 236 -2.61 10.02 -3.82
C ASN A 236 -1.16 10.30 -3.41
N ASN A 237 -0.28 9.29 -3.45
CA ASN A 237 1.13 9.45 -3.10
C ASN A 237 1.84 10.46 -4.02
N LYS A 238 1.57 10.39 -5.34
CA LYS A 238 2.10 11.36 -6.31
C LYS A 238 1.57 12.78 -6.04
N MET A 239 0.27 12.91 -5.78
CA MET A 239 -0.36 14.20 -5.48
C MET A 239 0.27 14.85 -4.24
N PHE A 240 0.46 14.11 -3.15
CA PHE A 240 1.14 14.64 -1.96
C PHE A 240 2.58 15.05 -2.23
N SER A 241 3.30 14.32 -3.08
CA SER A 241 4.68 14.67 -3.46
C SER A 241 4.82 16.00 -4.23
N ASN A 242 3.72 16.51 -4.81
CA ASN A 242 3.70 17.80 -5.50
C ASN A 242 3.28 18.97 -4.59
N ILE A 243 2.62 18.68 -3.45
CA ILE A 243 2.15 19.68 -2.49
C ILE A 243 3.29 20.13 -1.57
N VAL A 244 4.31 19.30 -1.36
CA VAL A 244 5.48 19.64 -0.54
C VAL A 244 6.30 20.71 -1.28
N PRO A 245 6.39 21.95 -0.76
CA PRO A 245 7.27 22.96 -1.34
C PRO A 245 8.72 22.50 -1.22
N ARG A 246 9.48 22.67 -2.30
CA ARG A 246 10.93 22.45 -2.29
C ARG A 246 11.63 23.51 -1.46
#